data_AF-A0A718H704-F1
#
_entry.id   AF-A0A718H704-F1
#
_cell.length_a   1.000
_cell.length_b   1.000
_cell.length_c   1.000
_cell.angle_alpha   90.00
_cell.angle_beta   90.00
_cell.angle_gamma   90.00
#
_symmetry.space_group_name_H-M   'P 1'
#
loop_
_entity.id
_entity.type
_entity.pdbx_description
1 polymer ?
#
loop_
_entity_poly.entity_id
_entity_poly.type
_entity_poly.pdbx_seq_one_letter_code
_entity_poly.pdbx_strand_id
1 'polypeptide(L)'
;MSKVKQADIDRLIDLVGGRDNIATVSHCITRLRFVLHQPANARPKEIEQLPMVKGCFTNAGQFQVVIGTEVGDYYNALLETTGKAYADKEQAKKAARQNMKWHEQLISHFAEIFFPLLPALISGGLILGFRNVIGDVPMSHGQTLAQMHPALKTLYDFLWLIGEAIFFYLPVGICWSAVKKMGGTPILGIVLGVTLVSPQLMNAYLLGQQTPDVWNFGVFSIEKIGYQAQVIPALLAGLALGFIETRLKRIVPDYLYLVVVPVCSLILAVFLAH
;
A
#
# COMPACT_ATOMS: atom_id res chain seq x y z
N MET A 1 -5.24 -38.06 16.46
CA MET A 1 -6.30 -38.45 15.51
C MET A 1 -6.72 -37.21 14.76
N SER A 2 -6.43 -37.13 13.46
CA SER A 2 -6.76 -35.96 12.63
C SER A 2 -8.25 -35.64 12.74
N LYS A 3 -8.60 -34.43 13.19
CA LYS A 3 -9.97 -33.91 13.20
C LYS A 3 -10.49 -33.65 11.78
N VAL A 4 -9.62 -33.73 10.77
CA VAL A 4 -9.95 -33.47 9.37
C VAL A 4 -10.49 -34.74 8.73
N LYS A 5 -11.77 -34.73 8.36
CA LYS A 5 -12.37 -35.81 7.56
C LYS A 5 -12.08 -35.57 6.09
N GLN A 6 -11.44 -36.54 5.44
CA GLN A 6 -11.12 -36.45 4.01
C GLN A 6 -12.36 -36.19 3.14
N ALA A 7 -13.49 -36.80 3.48
CA ALA A 7 -14.76 -36.61 2.78
C ALA A 7 -15.24 -35.14 2.78
N ASP A 8 -14.93 -34.37 3.84
CA ASP A 8 -15.28 -32.95 3.92
C ASP A 8 -14.41 -32.11 2.98
N ILE A 9 -13.13 -32.49 2.81
CA ILE A 9 -12.19 -31.86 1.86
C ILE A 9 -12.62 -32.14 0.42
N ASP A 10 -12.93 -33.40 0.09
CA ASP A 10 -13.36 -33.78 -1.26
C ASP A 10 -14.65 -33.05 -1.65
N ARG A 11 -15.61 -33.01 -0.72
CA ARG A 11 -16.87 -32.29 -0.94
C ARG A 11 -16.66 -30.78 -1.05
N LEU A 12 -15.74 -30.20 -0.29
CA LEU A 12 -15.37 -28.79 -0.44
C LEU A 12 -14.79 -28.52 -1.84
N ILE A 13 -13.90 -29.38 -2.33
CA ILE A 13 -13.30 -29.27 -3.68
C ILE A 13 -14.39 -29.33 -4.77
N ASP A 14 -15.34 -30.25 -4.67
CA ASP A 14 -16.44 -30.36 -5.62
C ASP A 14 -17.32 -29.10 -5.60
N LEU A 15 -17.65 -28.62 -4.40
CA LEU A 15 -18.53 -27.46 -4.22
C LEU A 15 -17.87 -26.13 -4.61
N VAL A 16 -16.54 -26.04 -4.66
CA VAL A 16 -15.85 -24.88 -5.26
C VAL A 16 -15.71 -24.99 -6.78
N GLY A 17 -16.28 -26.02 -7.41
CA GLY A 17 -16.28 -26.23 -8.87
C GLY A 17 -15.18 -27.18 -9.36
N GLY A 18 -14.59 -27.99 -8.48
CA GLY A 18 -13.60 -29.00 -8.80
C GLY A 18 -12.15 -28.52 -8.70
N ARG A 19 -11.21 -29.47 -8.76
CA ARG A 19 -9.75 -29.23 -8.61
C ARG A 19 -9.23 -28.23 -9.65
N ASP A 20 -9.70 -28.34 -10.88
CA ASP A 20 -9.27 -27.48 -11.99
C ASP A 20 -9.74 -26.04 -11.83
N ASN A 21 -10.83 -25.80 -11.10
CA ASN A 21 -11.32 -24.45 -10.84
C ASN A 21 -10.47 -23.69 -9.81
N ILE A 22 -9.67 -24.37 -8.99
CA ILE A 22 -8.87 -23.74 -7.92
C ILE A 22 -7.58 -23.19 -8.51
N ALA A 23 -7.51 -21.92 -8.90
CA ALA A 23 -6.26 -21.33 -9.39
C ALA A 23 -5.15 -21.37 -8.32
N THR A 24 -5.46 -20.91 -7.11
CA THR A 24 -4.56 -20.98 -5.95
C THR A 24 -5.35 -21.07 -4.66
N VAL A 25 -4.76 -21.66 -3.63
CA VAL A 25 -5.32 -21.67 -2.27
C VAL A 25 -4.27 -21.16 -1.27
N SER A 26 -4.71 -20.37 -0.31
CA SER A 26 -3.89 -19.88 0.80
C SER A 26 -4.72 -19.84 2.07
N HIS A 27 -4.10 -19.59 3.24
CA HIS A 27 -4.82 -19.43 4.49
C HIS A 27 -4.32 -18.24 5.31
N CYS A 28 -5.19 -17.69 6.15
CA CYS A 28 -4.79 -16.88 7.29
C CYS A 28 -5.08 -17.65 8.59
N ILE A 29 -5.19 -16.96 9.73
CA ILE A 29 -5.36 -17.62 11.04
C ILE A 29 -6.70 -18.39 11.15
N THR A 30 -7.74 -17.97 10.41
CA THR A 30 -9.09 -18.54 10.56
C THR A 30 -9.80 -18.95 9.27
N ARG A 31 -9.20 -18.71 8.10
CA ARG A 31 -9.90 -18.82 6.81
C ARG A 31 -9.03 -19.41 5.73
N LEU A 32 -9.62 -20.30 4.92
CA LEU A 32 -9.10 -20.67 3.61
C LEU A 32 -9.49 -19.58 2.61
N ARG A 33 -8.58 -19.27 1.71
CA ARG A 33 -8.74 -18.25 0.67
C ARG A 33 -8.45 -18.89 -0.67
N PHE A 34 -9.52 -19.15 -1.40
CA PHE A 34 -9.47 -19.69 -2.74
C PHE A 34 -9.48 -18.56 -3.75
N VAL A 35 -8.58 -18.67 -4.72
CA VAL A 35 -8.71 -17.96 -5.98
C VAL A 35 -9.22 -18.97 -6.98
N LEU A 36 -10.38 -18.70 -7.56
CA LEU A 36 -11.05 -19.60 -8.49
C LEU A 36 -10.91 -19.06 -9.92
N HIS A 37 -10.73 -19.93 -10.92
CA HIS A 37 -10.75 -19.54 -12.34
C HIS A 37 -12.14 -19.05 -12.75
N GLN A 38 -13.19 -19.71 -12.24
CA GLN A 38 -14.59 -19.39 -12.45
C GLN A 38 -15.28 -19.32 -11.09
N PRO A 39 -15.32 -18.14 -10.44
CA PRO A 39 -15.98 -17.96 -9.15
C PRO A 39 -17.46 -18.33 -9.14
N ALA A 40 -18.14 -18.24 -10.30
CA ALA A 40 -19.55 -18.59 -10.44
C ALA A 40 -19.86 -20.09 -10.22
N ASN A 41 -18.86 -20.97 -10.33
CA ASN A 41 -19.05 -22.40 -10.13
C ASN A 41 -19.04 -22.78 -8.64
N ALA A 42 -18.64 -21.87 -7.76
CA ALA A 42 -18.67 -22.11 -6.32
C ALA A 42 -20.10 -22.06 -5.79
N ARG A 43 -20.43 -22.98 -4.88
CA ARG A 43 -21.77 -23.12 -4.29
C ARG A 43 -21.77 -22.72 -2.81
N PRO A 44 -21.75 -21.41 -2.48
CA PRO A 44 -21.57 -20.92 -1.12
C PRO A 44 -22.59 -21.50 -0.13
N LYS A 45 -23.87 -21.56 -0.51
CA LYS A 45 -24.94 -22.10 0.36
C LYS A 45 -24.76 -23.57 0.72
N GLU A 46 -24.20 -24.37 -0.18
CA GLU A 46 -23.91 -25.78 0.08
C GLU A 46 -22.61 -25.94 0.89
N ILE A 47 -21.64 -25.06 0.67
CA ILE A 47 -20.37 -25.03 1.43
C ILE A 47 -20.62 -24.68 2.91
N GLU A 48 -21.54 -23.76 3.20
CA GLU A 48 -21.92 -23.40 4.58
C GLU A 48 -22.60 -24.52 5.35
N GLN A 49 -23.12 -25.54 4.68
CA GLN A 49 -23.72 -26.70 5.33
C GLN A 49 -22.67 -27.74 5.78
N LEU A 50 -21.41 -27.58 5.35
CA LEU A 50 -20.35 -28.49 5.74
C LEU A 50 -19.98 -28.26 7.23
N PRO A 51 -19.79 -29.32 8.03
CA PRO A 51 -19.62 -29.19 9.48
C PRO A 51 -18.44 -28.33 9.93
N MET A 52 -17.38 -28.26 9.12
CA MET A 52 -16.18 -27.46 9.40
C MET A 52 -16.31 -25.99 9.00
N VAL A 53 -17.36 -25.61 8.28
CA VAL A 53 -17.52 -24.26 7.73
C VAL A 53 -18.41 -23.43 8.65
N LYS A 54 -17.89 -22.28 9.07
CA LYS A 54 -18.61 -21.29 9.90
C LYS A 54 -19.21 -20.15 9.08
N GLY A 55 -18.93 -20.11 7.78
CA GLY A 55 -19.43 -19.12 6.84
C GLY A 55 -18.56 -19.02 5.60
N CYS A 56 -19.11 -18.48 4.52
CA CYS A 56 -18.33 -18.20 3.31
C CYS A 56 -18.70 -16.84 2.71
N PHE A 57 -17.73 -16.21 2.05
CA PHE A 57 -17.97 -14.95 1.34
C PHE A 57 -16.88 -14.70 0.30
N THR A 58 -17.20 -13.91 -0.71
CA THR A 58 -16.23 -13.45 -1.70
C THR A 58 -15.80 -12.03 -1.35
N ASN A 59 -14.50 -11.81 -1.22
CA ASN A 59 -13.95 -10.47 -1.02
C ASN A 59 -12.60 -10.36 -1.74
N ALA A 60 -12.35 -9.21 -2.37
CA ALA A 60 -11.10 -8.92 -3.04
C ALA A 60 -10.72 -10.02 -4.07
N GLY A 61 -11.71 -10.51 -4.83
CA GLY A 61 -11.53 -11.56 -5.83
C GLY A 61 -11.14 -12.94 -5.30
N GLN A 62 -11.23 -13.14 -3.98
CA GLN A 62 -10.99 -14.43 -3.31
C GLN A 62 -12.28 -14.94 -2.69
N PHE A 63 -12.59 -16.21 -2.94
CA PHE A 63 -13.64 -16.94 -2.22
C PHE A 63 -13.06 -17.42 -0.90
N GLN A 64 -13.63 -16.95 0.22
CA GLN A 64 -13.14 -17.24 1.56
C GLN A 64 -14.08 -18.19 2.27
N VAL A 65 -13.52 -19.22 2.88
CA VAL A 65 -14.23 -20.19 3.71
C VAL A 65 -13.71 -20.07 5.14
N VAL A 66 -14.59 -19.70 6.05
CA VAL A 66 -14.27 -19.54 7.47
C VAL A 66 -14.32 -20.91 8.14
N ILE A 67 -13.21 -21.34 8.74
CA ILE A 67 -13.13 -22.61 9.47
C ILE A 67 -12.90 -22.33 10.96
N GLY A 68 -11.95 -21.46 11.26
CA GLY A 68 -11.50 -21.18 12.62
C GLY A 68 -10.01 -21.52 12.80
N THR A 69 -9.57 -21.66 14.04
CA THR A 69 -8.15 -21.87 14.40
C THR A 69 -7.55 -23.16 13.83
N GLU A 70 -8.37 -24.13 13.44
CA GLU A 70 -7.96 -25.42 12.86
C GLU A 70 -7.67 -25.34 11.35
N VAL A 71 -7.74 -24.16 10.73
CA VAL A 71 -7.59 -23.97 9.28
C VAL A 71 -6.28 -24.52 8.69
N GLY A 72 -5.20 -24.57 9.48
CA GLY A 72 -3.91 -25.11 9.06
C GLY A 72 -4.00 -26.59 8.68
N ASP A 73 -4.73 -27.38 9.46
CA ASP A 73 -4.87 -28.82 9.24
C ASP A 73 -5.69 -29.09 7.96
N TYR A 74 -6.77 -28.33 7.75
CA TYR A 74 -7.59 -28.42 6.53
C TYR A 74 -6.84 -27.95 5.29
N TYR A 75 -5.97 -26.94 5.41
CA TYR A 75 -5.15 -26.46 4.31
C TYR A 75 -4.14 -27.53 3.85
N ASN A 76 -3.45 -28.17 4.80
CA ASN A 76 -2.49 -29.24 4.49
C ASN A 76 -3.18 -30.43 3.81
N ALA A 77 -4.31 -30.90 4.35
CA ALA A 77 -5.10 -31.96 3.74
C ALA A 77 -5.59 -31.59 2.32
N LEU A 78 -5.96 -30.33 2.11
CA LEU A 78 -6.39 -29.85 0.80
C LEU A 78 -5.24 -29.79 -0.21
N LEU A 79 -4.03 -29.40 0.20
CA LEU A 79 -2.85 -29.43 -0.67
C LEU A 79 -2.49 -30.86 -1.09
N GLU A 80 -2.48 -31.81 -0.15
CA GLU A 80 -2.23 -33.23 -0.43
C GLU A 80 -3.24 -33.79 -1.44
N THR A 81 -4.50 -33.36 -1.34
CA THR A 81 -5.59 -33.84 -2.19
C THR A 81 -5.59 -33.20 -3.58
N THR A 82 -5.30 -31.90 -3.67
CA THR A 82 -5.34 -31.15 -4.93
C THR A 82 -4.08 -31.30 -5.77
N GLY A 83 -2.97 -31.75 -5.18
CA GLY A 83 -1.67 -31.86 -5.85
C GLY A 83 -1.09 -30.50 -6.27
N LYS A 84 -1.71 -29.39 -5.84
CA LYS A 84 -1.25 -28.04 -6.12
C LYS A 84 -0.17 -27.69 -5.10
N ALA A 85 1.02 -27.34 -5.59
CA ALA A 85 2.09 -26.84 -4.74
C ALA A 85 1.63 -25.58 -3.99
N TYR A 86 2.28 -25.29 -2.85
CA TYR A 86 2.09 -24.03 -2.12
C TYR A 86 2.05 -22.87 -3.11
N ALA A 87 0.90 -22.20 -3.20
CA ALA A 87 0.75 -21.10 -4.14
C ALA A 87 1.71 -19.98 -3.75
N ASP A 88 2.55 -19.56 -4.69
CA ASP A 88 3.32 -18.34 -4.52
C ASP A 88 2.34 -17.19 -4.26
N LYS A 89 2.60 -16.43 -3.19
CA LYS A 89 1.78 -15.27 -2.80
C LYS A 89 1.60 -14.30 -3.97
N GLU A 90 2.58 -14.21 -4.87
CA GLU A 90 2.50 -13.33 -6.04
C GLU A 90 1.50 -13.85 -7.10
N GLN A 91 1.50 -15.16 -7.37
CA GLN A 91 0.56 -15.79 -8.30
C GLN A 91 -0.87 -15.75 -7.77
N ALA A 92 -1.06 -16.03 -6.48
CA ALA A 92 -2.36 -15.92 -5.82
C ALA A 92 -2.93 -14.50 -5.90
N LYS A 93 -2.06 -13.49 -5.79
CA LYS A 93 -2.46 -12.09 -5.89
C LYS A 93 -2.86 -11.69 -7.31
N LYS A 94 -2.11 -12.14 -8.33
CA LYS A 94 -2.42 -11.88 -9.74
C LYS A 94 -3.75 -12.53 -10.15
N ALA A 95 -3.96 -13.79 -9.77
CA ALA A 95 -5.18 -14.51 -10.08
C ALA A 95 -6.40 -13.93 -9.33
N ALA A 96 -6.26 -13.54 -8.05
CA ALA A 96 -7.35 -12.88 -7.31
C ALA A 96 -7.78 -11.56 -7.97
N ARG A 97 -6.81 -10.82 -8.53
CA ARG A 97 -7.08 -9.54 -9.19
C ARG A 97 -7.97 -9.68 -10.42
N GLN A 98 -7.87 -10.79 -11.15
CA GLN A 98 -8.73 -11.04 -12.33
C GLN A 98 -10.21 -11.18 -11.96
N ASN A 99 -10.51 -11.61 -10.74
CA ASN A 99 -11.86 -11.77 -10.24
C ASN A 99 -12.44 -10.52 -9.55
N MET A 100 -11.63 -9.46 -9.38
CA MET A 100 -12.08 -8.21 -8.76
C MET A 100 -12.79 -7.33 -9.79
N LYS A 101 -13.79 -6.56 -9.34
CA LYS A 101 -14.39 -5.50 -10.16
C LYS A 101 -13.37 -4.37 -10.40
N TRP A 102 -13.55 -3.58 -11.46
CA TRP A 102 -12.61 -2.52 -11.83
C TRP A 102 -12.34 -1.50 -10.70
N HIS A 103 -13.36 -1.15 -9.89
CA HIS A 103 -13.20 -0.24 -8.75
C HIS A 103 -12.46 -0.90 -7.58
N GLU A 104 -12.70 -2.19 -7.31
CA GLU A 104 -11.96 -2.96 -6.31
C GLU A 104 -10.48 -3.11 -6.71
N GLN A 105 -10.20 -3.28 -8.01
CA GLN A 105 -8.84 -3.31 -8.54
C GLN A 105 -8.13 -1.96 -8.36
N LEU A 106 -8.82 -0.84 -8.60
CA LEU A 106 -8.25 0.50 -8.37
C LEU A 106 -7.95 0.74 -6.89
N ILE A 107 -8.89 0.41 -5.99
CA ILE A 107 -8.67 0.53 -4.54
C ILE A 107 -7.52 -0.39 -4.10
N SER A 108 -7.44 -1.61 -4.64
CA SER A 108 -6.35 -2.52 -4.37
C SER A 108 -5.00 -1.98 -4.87
N HIS A 109 -4.94 -1.38 -6.07
CA HIS A 109 -3.74 -0.73 -6.58
C HIS A 109 -3.29 0.41 -5.66
N PHE A 110 -4.24 1.26 -5.24
CA PHE A 110 -3.97 2.35 -4.31
C PHE A 110 -3.45 1.82 -2.97
N ALA A 111 -4.14 0.87 -2.35
CA ALA A 111 -3.74 0.27 -1.08
C ALA A 111 -2.35 -0.38 -1.13
N GLU A 112 -1.99 -1.01 -2.26
CA GLU A 112 -0.66 -1.59 -2.46
C GLU A 112 0.48 -0.57 -2.42
N ILE A 113 0.21 0.68 -2.78
CA ILE A 113 1.19 1.77 -2.69
C ILE A 113 1.39 2.20 -1.23
N PHE A 114 0.34 2.15 -0.40
CA PHE A 114 0.43 2.54 1.01
C PHE A 114 0.89 1.41 1.94
N PHE A 115 0.74 0.13 1.58
CA PHE A 115 1.13 -0.97 2.47
C PHE A 115 2.59 -0.89 2.96
N PRO A 116 3.60 -0.60 2.12
CA PRO A 116 4.97 -0.40 2.58
C PRO A 116 5.14 0.78 3.54
N LEU A 117 4.23 1.76 3.51
CA LEU A 117 4.26 2.98 4.30
C LEU A 117 3.52 2.84 5.63
N LEU A 118 2.65 1.84 5.78
CA LEU A 118 1.86 1.63 7.00
C LEU A 118 2.70 1.57 8.27
N PRO A 119 3.84 0.83 8.34
CA PRO A 119 4.63 0.78 9.55
C PRO A 119 5.12 2.18 9.98
N ALA A 120 5.63 2.97 9.03
CA ALA A 120 6.08 4.33 9.31
C ALA A 120 4.92 5.24 9.74
N LEU A 121 3.79 5.20 9.05
CA LEU A 121 2.61 6.00 9.38
C LEU A 121 2.03 5.67 10.76
N ILE A 122 1.95 4.38 11.11
CA ILE A 122 1.48 3.92 12.42
C ILE A 122 2.44 4.39 13.51
N SER A 123 3.75 4.19 13.32
CA SER A 123 4.76 4.65 14.29
C SER A 123 4.72 6.17 14.46
N GLY A 124 4.68 6.94 13.37
CA GLY A 124 4.60 8.39 13.42
C GLY A 124 3.32 8.89 14.10
N GLY A 125 2.18 8.28 13.80
CA GLY A 125 0.90 8.64 14.41
C GLY A 125 0.87 8.37 15.91
N LEU A 126 1.40 7.23 16.37
CA LEU A 126 1.51 6.92 17.80
C LEU A 126 2.48 7.84 18.53
N ILE A 127 3.62 8.17 17.91
CA ILE A 127 4.62 9.10 18.46
C ILE A 127 4.03 10.50 18.59
N LEU A 128 3.37 11.02 17.55
CA LEU A 128 2.70 12.31 17.60
C LEU A 128 1.53 12.30 18.59
N GLY A 129 0.76 11.22 18.67
CA GLY A 129 -0.30 11.06 19.67
C GLY A 129 0.25 11.17 21.09
N PHE A 130 1.35 10.48 21.37
CA PHE A 130 2.02 10.55 22.67
C PHE A 130 2.60 11.95 22.95
N ARG A 131 3.21 12.59 21.94
CA ARG A 131 3.69 13.97 22.00
C ARG A 131 2.56 14.94 22.36
N ASN A 132 1.40 14.81 21.72
CA ASN A 132 0.26 15.70 21.94
C ASN A 132 -0.27 15.59 23.38
N VAL A 133 -0.28 14.38 23.97
CA VAL A 133 -0.63 14.19 25.39
C VAL A 133 0.33 14.94 26.31
N ILE A 134 1.62 15.02 25.96
CA ILE A 134 2.64 15.70 26.77
C ILE A 134 2.52 17.23 26.64
N GLY A 135 2.42 17.76 25.42
CA GLY A 135 2.61 19.19 25.17
C GLY A 135 1.38 19.98 24.74
N ASP A 136 0.31 19.32 24.28
CA ASP A 136 -0.82 19.99 23.61
C ASP A 136 -2.16 19.77 24.34
N VAL A 137 -2.27 18.73 25.18
CA VAL A 137 -3.46 18.50 26.04
C VAL A 137 -3.31 19.29 27.35
N PRO A 138 -4.22 20.22 27.67
CA PRO A 138 -4.23 20.91 28.96
C PRO A 138 -4.62 19.91 30.06
N MET A 139 -3.75 19.74 31.06
CA MET A 139 -3.96 18.76 32.12
C MET A 139 -4.52 19.42 33.38
N SER A 140 -3.65 19.82 34.32
CA SER A 140 -4.06 20.48 35.56
C SER A 140 -3.87 22.00 35.44
N HIS A 141 -4.85 22.78 35.90
CA HIS A 141 -4.83 24.24 35.91
C HIS A 141 -4.60 24.92 34.54
N GLY A 142 -4.94 24.24 33.43
CA GLY A 142 -4.75 24.77 32.08
C GLY A 142 -3.29 24.74 31.58
N GLN A 143 -2.36 24.18 32.36
CA GLN A 143 -0.98 23.97 31.96
C GLN A 143 -0.80 22.58 31.34
N THR A 144 0.11 22.46 30.38
CA THR A 144 0.46 21.18 29.74
C THR A 144 1.56 20.48 30.52
N LEU A 145 1.69 19.15 30.38
CA LEU A 145 2.74 18.40 31.09
C LEU A 145 4.15 18.87 30.72
N ALA A 146 4.33 19.34 29.48
CA ALA A 146 5.56 19.97 29.02
C ALA A 146 5.88 21.30 29.75
N GLN A 147 4.86 22.08 30.13
CA GLN A 147 5.05 23.32 30.89
C GLN A 147 5.35 23.05 32.37
N MET A 148 4.81 21.96 32.91
CA MET A 148 5.00 21.58 34.32
C MET A 148 6.36 20.93 34.59
N HIS A 149 6.93 20.21 33.62
CA HIS A 149 8.19 19.48 33.80
C HIS A 149 9.18 19.73 32.64
N PRO A 150 10.36 20.32 32.90
CA PRO A 150 11.37 20.58 31.87
C PRO A 150 11.82 19.34 31.09
N ALA A 151 11.91 18.18 31.74
CA ALA A 151 12.28 16.92 31.06
C ALA A 151 11.21 16.47 30.04
N LEU A 152 9.93 16.72 30.32
CA LEU A 152 8.83 16.39 29.41
C LEU A 152 8.78 17.35 28.22
N LYS A 153 9.20 18.61 28.39
CA LYS A 153 9.41 19.55 27.29
C LYS A 153 10.50 19.06 26.32
N THR A 154 11.65 18.66 26.85
CA THR A 154 12.73 18.12 26.01
C THR A 154 12.28 16.86 25.25
N LEU A 155 11.51 15.98 25.91
CA LEU A 155 10.92 14.82 25.25
C LEU A 155 9.92 15.22 24.16
N TYR A 156 9.06 16.21 24.41
CA TYR A 156 8.11 16.74 23.42
C TYR A 156 8.81 17.26 22.16
N ASP A 157 9.89 18.03 22.34
CA ASP A 157 10.69 18.57 21.24
C ASP A 157 11.43 17.45 20.48
N PHE A 158 11.97 16.46 21.20
CA PHE A 158 12.61 15.29 20.59
C PHE A 158 11.64 14.44 19.76
N LEU A 159 10.42 14.21 20.25
CA LEU A 159 9.41 13.43 19.53
C LEU A 159 8.93 14.13 18.25
N TRP A 160 9.00 15.46 18.21
CA TRP A 160 8.69 16.23 17.00
C TRP A 160 9.62 15.86 15.84
N LEU A 161 10.93 15.70 16.09
CA LEU A 161 11.91 15.34 15.07
C LEU A 161 11.52 14.06 14.31
N ILE A 162 11.03 13.05 15.03
CA ILE A 162 10.61 11.78 14.43
C ILE A 162 9.30 11.95 13.64
N GLY A 163 8.34 12.69 14.20
CA GLY A 163 7.08 13.00 13.52
C GLY A 163 7.29 13.77 12.22
N GLU A 164 8.13 14.79 12.26
CA GLU A 164 8.51 15.58 11.09
C GLU A 164 9.16 14.69 10.03
N ALA A 165 10.14 13.85 10.40
CA ALA A 165 10.77 12.93 9.45
C ALA A 165 9.77 12.01 8.71
N ILE A 166 8.70 11.58 9.38
CA ILE A 166 7.69 10.67 8.80
C ILE A 166 6.67 11.42 7.96
N PHE A 167 6.10 12.51 8.49
CA PHE A 167 4.98 13.19 7.84
C PHE A 167 5.42 14.26 6.85
N PHE A 168 6.50 15.01 7.14
CA PHE A 168 7.03 16.02 6.22
C PHE A 168 7.55 15.36 4.93
N TYR A 169 8.29 14.25 5.07
CA TYR A 169 8.85 13.48 3.96
C TYR A 169 7.94 12.34 3.48
N LEU A 170 6.67 12.33 3.89
CA LEU A 170 5.68 11.37 3.39
C LEU A 170 5.64 11.28 1.85
N PRO A 171 5.73 12.40 1.09
CA PRO A 171 5.85 12.35 -0.37
C PRO A 171 6.97 11.45 -0.90
N VAL A 172 8.10 11.36 -0.18
CA VAL A 172 9.26 10.52 -0.57
C VAL A 172 8.88 9.04 -0.57
N GLY A 173 8.27 8.58 0.52
CA GLY A 173 7.81 7.20 0.63
C GLY A 173 6.75 6.86 -0.41
N ILE A 174 5.82 7.79 -0.66
CA ILE A 174 4.76 7.62 -1.66
C ILE A 174 5.34 7.50 -3.07
N CYS A 175 6.22 8.42 -3.48
CA CYS A 175 6.82 8.39 -4.81
C CYS A 175 7.65 7.12 -5.03
N TRP A 176 8.46 6.72 -4.04
CA TRP A 176 9.19 5.45 -4.07
C TRP A 176 8.26 4.25 -4.28
N SER A 177 7.21 4.16 -3.47
CA SER A 177 6.27 3.04 -3.50
C SER A 177 5.46 3.00 -4.81
N ALA A 178 5.03 4.17 -5.30
CA ALA A 178 4.31 4.30 -6.57
C ALA A 178 5.18 3.87 -7.76
N VAL A 179 6.40 4.40 -7.87
CA VAL A 179 7.34 4.03 -8.94
C VAL A 179 7.68 2.55 -8.90
N LYS A 180 7.97 2.02 -7.70
CA LYS A 180 8.21 0.58 -7.50
C LYS A 180 7.01 -0.26 -7.95
N LYS A 181 5.79 0.18 -7.62
CA LYS A 181 4.55 -0.50 -7.99
C LYS A 181 4.33 -0.54 -9.51
N MET A 182 4.78 0.48 -10.22
CA MET A 182 4.71 0.56 -11.69
C MET A 182 5.83 -0.21 -12.41
N GLY A 183 6.81 -0.77 -11.68
CA GLY A 183 7.97 -1.42 -12.28
C GLY A 183 9.04 -0.44 -12.78
N GLY A 184 8.98 0.82 -12.34
CA GLY A 184 10.04 1.81 -12.54
C GLY A 184 11.22 1.61 -11.59
N THR A 185 12.22 2.48 -11.68
CA THR A 185 13.41 2.42 -10.83
C THR A 185 13.14 3.13 -9.50
N PRO A 186 13.09 2.42 -8.36
CA PRO A 186 12.61 3.01 -7.10
C PRO A 186 13.41 4.22 -6.60
N ILE A 187 14.73 4.27 -6.90
CA ILE A 187 15.57 5.40 -6.53
C ILE A 187 15.12 6.71 -7.18
N LEU A 188 14.59 6.67 -8.42
CA LEU A 188 14.05 7.86 -9.09
C LEU A 188 12.80 8.37 -8.38
N GLY A 189 11.97 7.47 -7.85
CA GLY A 189 10.84 7.84 -7.00
C GLY A 189 11.27 8.55 -5.72
N ILE A 190 12.36 8.09 -5.08
CA ILE A 190 12.93 8.79 -3.91
C ILE A 190 13.41 10.19 -4.30
N VAL A 191 14.19 10.30 -5.39
CA VAL A 191 14.70 11.59 -5.87
C VAL A 191 13.57 12.56 -6.16
N LEU A 192 12.53 12.13 -6.90
CA LEU A 192 11.35 12.95 -7.16
C LEU A 192 10.69 13.41 -5.85
N GLY A 193 10.46 12.49 -4.92
CA GLY A 193 9.81 12.85 -3.66
C GLY A 193 10.62 13.82 -2.81
N VAL A 194 11.96 13.72 -2.82
CA VAL A 194 12.84 14.69 -2.15
C VAL A 194 12.78 16.05 -2.86
N THR A 195 12.69 16.07 -4.19
CA THR A 195 12.48 17.31 -4.96
C THR A 195 11.18 18.00 -4.55
N LEU A 196 10.08 17.26 -4.40
CA LEU A 196 8.77 17.80 -4.01
C LEU A 196 8.74 18.41 -2.61
N VAL A 197 9.65 18.04 -1.72
CA VAL A 197 9.75 18.59 -0.36
C VAL A 197 11.04 19.38 -0.12
N SER A 198 11.73 19.73 -1.21
CA SER A 198 13.02 20.42 -1.16
C SER A 198 12.89 21.76 -0.41
N PRO A 199 13.87 22.13 0.45
CA PRO A 199 13.89 23.43 1.11
C PRO A 199 13.97 24.63 0.14
N GLN A 200 14.28 24.38 -1.14
CA GLN A 200 14.23 25.40 -2.19
C GLN A 200 12.79 25.79 -2.58
N LEU A 201 11.82 24.96 -2.22
CA LEU A 201 10.40 25.23 -2.40
C LEU A 201 9.83 25.86 -1.14
N MET A 202 8.90 26.80 -1.32
CA MET A 202 8.13 27.34 -0.21
C MET A 202 7.39 26.20 0.48
N ASN A 203 7.49 26.17 1.81
CA ASN A 203 6.78 25.18 2.59
C ASN A 203 5.26 25.33 2.40
N ALA A 204 4.57 24.24 2.08
CA ALA A 204 3.13 24.20 1.91
C ALA A 204 2.34 24.80 3.09
N TYR A 205 2.87 24.77 4.32
CA TYR A 205 2.24 25.36 5.49
C TYR A 205 2.18 26.90 5.45
N LEU A 206 3.00 27.55 4.61
CA LEU A 206 3.05 29.01 4.47
C LEU A 206 2.12 29.55 3.37
N LEU A 207 1.44 28.66 2.64
CA LEU A 207 0.42 29.03 1.65
C LEU A 207 -0.68 29.87 2.31
N GLY A 208 -0.92 31.05 1.74
CA GLY A 208 -1.90 32.01 2.26
C GLY A 208 -1.35 33.00 3.30
N GLN A 209 -0.13 32.78 3.82
CA GLN A 209 0.59 33.75 4.66
C GLN A 209 1.71 34.47 3.90
N GLN A 210 2.34 33.77 2.95
CA GLN A 210 3.38 34.30 2.09
C GLN A 210 3.04 34.04 0.62
N THR A 211 3.38 34.97 -0.25
CA THR A 211 3.28 34.78 -1.70
C THR A 211 4.46 33.93 -2.17
N PRO A 212 4.23 32.78 -2.82
CA PRO A 212 5.31 31.94 -3.32
C PRO A 212 6.10 32.67 -4.41
N ASP A 213 7.42 32.51 -4.38
CA ASP A 213 8.25 32.85 -5.52
C ASP A 213 7.85 32.02 -6.74
N VAL A 214 7.94 32.60 -7.93
CA VAL A 214 7.60 31.91 -9.18
C VAL A 214 8.84 31.69 -10.04
N TRP A 215 8.92 30.54 -10.70
CA TRP A 215 9.78 30.39 -11.89
C TRP A 215 9.05 30.99 -13.08
N ASN A 216 9.64 32.01 -13.69
CA ASN A 216 9.07 32.65 -14.88
C ASN A 216 9.77 32.13 -16.14
N PHE A 217 9.01 31.40 -16.98
CA PHE A 217 9.49 30.87 -18.26
C PHE A 217 9.06 31.75 -19.46
N GLY A 218 8.75 33.02 -19.19
CA GLY A 218 8.28 34.01 -20.17
C GLY A 218 6.79 33.86 -20.49
N VAL A 219 6.36 32.69 -20.96
CA VAL A 219 4.97 32.45 -21.43
C VAL A 219 4.06 31.91 -20.31
N PHE A 220 4.64 31.26 -19.31
CA PHE A 220 3.94 30.76 -18.14
C PHE A 220 4.84 30.85 -16.91
N SER A 221 4.22 30.87 -15.73
CA SER A 221 4.91 30.89 -14.44
C SER A 221 4.48 29.70 -13.59
N ILE A 222 5.43 29.09 -12.90
CA ILE A 222 5.20 27.98 -11.99
C ILE A 222 5.52 28.45 -10.56
N GLU A 223 4.59 28.26 -9.63
CA GLU A 223 4.79 28.62 -8.22
C GLU A 223 5.74 27.61 -7.55
N LYS A 224 6.73 28.10 -6.82
CA LYS A 224 7.69 27.26 -6.09
C LYS A 224 7.09 26.77 -4.78
N ILE A 225 6.06 25.95 -4.87
CA ILE A 225 5.36 25.38 -3.72
C ILE A 225 5.80 23.93 -3.52
N GLY A 226 6.17 23.59 -2.29
CA GLY A 226 6.44 22.22 -1.91
C GLY A 226 5.18 21.44 -1.59
N TYR A 227 5.29 20.12 -1.58
CA TYR A 227 4.18 19.20 -1.29
C TYR A 227 4.34 18.53 0.08
N GLN A 228 4.93 19.25 1.05
CA GLN A 228 5.16 18.73 2.40
C GLN A 228 3.86 18.16 3.00
N ALA A 229 3.92 16.93 3.51
CA ALA A 229 2.78 16.18 4.04
C ALA A 229 1.60 15.93 3.07
N GLN A 230 1.71 16.27 1.78
CA GLN A 230 0.63 16.09 0.81
C GLN A 230 0.71 14.73 0.12
N VAL A 231 -0.36 13.95 0.25
CA VAL A 231 -0.43 12.57 -0.25
C VAL A 231 -0.80 12.48 -1.73
N ILE A 232 -1.86 13.20 -2.13
CA ILE A 232 -2.44 13.07 -3.47
C ILE A 232 -1.48 13.58 -4.56
N PRO A 233 -0.88 14.78 -4.45
CA PRO A 233 0.05 15.27 -5.47
C PRO A 233 1.29 14.39 -5.59
N ALA A 234 1.86 13.95 -4.46
CA ALA A 234 3.01 13.03 -4.45
C ALA A 234 2.70 11.70 -5.14
N LEU A 235 1.49 11.16 -4.91
CA LEU A 235 1.04 9.94 -5.58
C LEU A 235 0.94 10.14 -7.09
N LEU A 236 0.28 11.22 -7.54
CA LEU A 236 0.13 11.53 -8.96
C LEU A 236 1.50 11.74 -9.63
N ALA A 237 2.41 12.47 -8.99
CA ALA A 237 3.77 12.68 -9.47
C ALA A 237 4.56 11.36 -9.57
N GLY A 238 4.49 10.52 -8.54
CA GLY A 238 5.12 9.19 -8.55
C GLY A 238 4.56 8.26 -9.63
N LEU A 239 3.24 8.30 -9.86
CA LEU A 239 2.60 7.55 -10.94
C LEU A 239 2.97 8.10 -12.33
N ALA A 240 3.06 9.42 -12.48
CA ALA A 240 3.51 10.06 -13.72
C ALA A 240 4.95 9.66 -14.03
N LEU A 241 5.87 9.72 -13.06
CA LEU A 241 7.26 9.28 -13.22
C LEU A 241 7.33 7.81 -13.62
N GLY A 242 6.65 6.92 -12.88
CA GLY A 242 6.63 5.49 -13.21
C GLY A 242 6.10 5.22 -14.62
N PHE A 243 5.07 5.97 -15.05
CA PHE A 243 4.54 5.88 -16.41
C PHE A 243 5.55 6.36 -17.46
N ILE A 244 6.11 7.56 -17.28
CA ILE A 244 7.06 8.17 -18.22
C ILE A 244 8.31 7.30 -18.36
N GLU A 245 8.88 6.87 -17.24
CA GLU A 245 10.08 6.05 -17.19
C GLU A 245 9.84 4.73 -17.93
N THR A 246 8.82 3.96 -17.56
CA THR A 246 8.54 2.66 -18.17
C THR A 246 8.20 2.74 -19.66
N ARG A 247 7.64 3.86 -20.12
CA ARG A 247 7.43 4.14 -21.55
C ARG A 247 8.72 4.50 -22.27
N LEU A 248 9.54 5.39 -21.70
CA LEU A 248 10.85 5.76 -22.27
C LEU A 248 11.77 4.54 -22.40
N LYS A 249 11.75 3.62 -21.42
CA LYS A 249 12.50 2.35 -21.49
C LYS A 249 12.19 1.50 -22.73
N ARG A 250 10.99 1.63 -23.31
CA ARG A 250 10.59 0.90 -24.51
C ARG A 250 10.98 1.59 -25.81
N ILE A 251 11.27 2.89 -25.75
CA ILE A 251 11.54 3.74 -26.91
C ILE A 251 13.06 3.95 -27.08
N VAL A 252 13.77 4.10 -25.97
CA VAL A 252 15.20 4.42 -25.96
C VAL A 252 16.04 3.16 -26.21
N PRO A 253 17.01 3.19 -27.14
CA PRO A 253 17.94 2.07 -27.36
C PRO A 253 18.78 1.74 -26.12
N ASP A 254 19.13 0.46 -25.95
CA ASP A 254 19.80 -0.05 -24.75
C ASP A 254 21.09 0.69 -24.36
N TYR A 255 21.87 1.16 -25.35
CA TYR A 255 23.13 1.87 -25.10
C TYR A 255 22.93 3.30 -24.54
N LEU A 256 21.75 3.91 -24.69
CA LEU A 256 21.41 5.22 -24.12
C LEU A 256 20.58 5.12 -22.84
N TYR A 257 20.10 3.92 -22.52
CA TYR A 257 19.15 3.66 -21.44
C TYR A 257 19.59 4.27 -20.11
N LEU A 258 20.85 4.05 -19.71
CA LEU A 258 21.37 4.46 -18.40
C LEU A 258 21.44 5.98 -18.21
N VAL A 259 21.51 6.74 -19.30
CA VAL A 259 21.67 8.20 -19.26
C VAL A 259 20.34 8.87 -19.58
N VAL A 260 19.72 8.52 -20.70
CA VAL A 260 18.56 9.24 -21.24
C VAL A 260 17.30 8.96 -20.44
N VAL A 261 17.04 7.70 -20.07
CA VAL A 261 15.78 7.35 -19.39
C VAL A 261 15.66 8.02 -18.02
N PRO A 262 16.64 7.90 -17.09
CA PRO A 262 16.53 8.53 -15.78
C PRO A 262 16.44 10.07 -15.85
N VAL A 263 17.26 10.70 -16.70
CA VAL A 263 17.32 12.16 -16.82
C VAL A 263 16.03 12.72 -17.40
N CYS A 264 15.58 12.21 -18.55
CA CYS A 264 14.36 12.70 -19.18
C CYS A 264 13.12 12.40 -18.33
N SER A 265 13.04 11.22 -17.72
CA SER A 265 11.89 10.86 -16.89
C SER A 265 11.76 11.77 -15.66
N LEU A 266 12.86 12.07 -14.96
CA LEU A 266 12.85 12.99 -13.82
C LEU A 266 12.52 14.42 -14.23
N ILE A 267 13.14 14.96 -15.29
CA ILE A 267 12.85 16.33 -15.75
C ILE A 267 11.37 16.49 -16.08
N LEU A 268 10.81 15.56 -16.84
CA LEU A 268 9.40 15.59 -17.23
C LEU A 268 8.47 15.43 -16.02
N ALA A 269 8.80 14.51 -15.09
CA ALA A 269 7.98 14.29 -13.91
C ALA A 269 8.00 15.49 -12.94
N VAL A 270 9.16 16.12 -12.73
CA VAL A 270 9.29 17.31 -11.87
C VAL A 270 8.54 18.48 -12.50
N PHE A 271 8.65 18.67 -13.81
CA PHE A 271 7.91 19.72 -14.52
C PHE A 271 6.39 19.49 -14.47
N LEU A 272 5.93 18.24 -14.60
CA LEU A 272 4.49 17.91 -14.49
C LEU A 272 3.95 18.01 -13.06
N ALA A 273 4.83 17.91 -12.06
CA ALA A 273 4.43 17.94 -10.67
C ALA A 273 4.22 19.35 -10.12
N HIS A 274 4.72 20.40 -10.79
CA HIS A 274 4.56 21.81 -10.41
C HIS A 274 3.72 22.54 -11.44
#